data_AF-A0A5C5V7J0-F1
#
_entry.id   AF-A0A5C5V7J0-F1
#
_cell.length_a   1.000
_cell.length_b   1.000
_cell.length_c   1.000
_cell.angle_alpha   90.00
_cell.angle_beta   90.00
_cell.angle_gamma   90.00
#
_symmetry.space_group_name_H-M   'P 1'
#
loop_
_entity.id
_entity.type
_entity.pdbx_description
1 polymer ?
#
loop_
_entity_poly.entity_id
_entity_poly.type
_entity_poly.pdbx_seq_one_letter_code
_entity_poly.pdbx_strand_id
1 'polypeptide(L)'
;MAQIVFGLGALGLMLVLLVVCLTGWTWVYFRVSRGEAILQQESGETISWGLIDIVALIVTVAVLIGMFQVGGLIATGAKFPINPDTLTTNQRASMIMAFAAAELLTVLAIAKLISLRGFGLQLFGKRGEQFSSDLLLGCMAFGMLVVPTLILQTILALLQPYEHELINMLIKDRSVPMAFASVAAAVFAAPLFEEFAFRGLLQGWLQDMWDGRLSTASVFVGRIRRYWQAEPLPELVAATATSAESAEVASSFADSSDNPFDSPQSEVIVASAVSDEALPIERSPAQLYGPILISAALFALMHLGQGLAPIPLFFLALGLGYLYQRTRRLTPCVVVHFLLNGQSMALLMIQVFVVGDDAALIAN
;
A
#
# COMPACT_ATOMS: atom_id res chain seq x y z
N MET A 1 -22.55 -0.64 35.24
CA MET A 1 -21.16 -0.17 35.46
C MET A 1 -20.27 -0.46 34.24
N ALA A 2 -20.20 -1.69 33.73
CA ALA A 2 -19.40 -2.05 32.55
C ALA A 2 -19.74 -1.23 31.28
N GLN A 3 -21.02 -1.06 30.96
CA GLN A 3 -21.47 -0.23 29.82
C GLN A 3 -21.08 1.25 29.96
N ILE A 4 -21.10 1.79 31.18
CA ILE A 4 -20.71 3.19 31.45
C ILE A 4 -19.19 3.35 31.28
N VAL A 5 -18.41 2.44 31.85
CA VAL A 5 -16.94 2.43 31.68
C VAL A 5 -16.57 2.29 30.21
N PHE A 6 -17.27 1.43 29.48
CA PHE A 6 -17.10 1.26 28.05
C PHE A 6 -17.45 2.53 27.26
N GLY A 7 -18.61 3.14 27.53
CA GLY A 7 -19.03 4.38 26.87
C GLY A 7 -18.05 5.53 27.11
N LEU A 8 -17.55 5.67 28.35
CA LEU A 8 -16.51 6.65 28.68
C LEU A 8 -15.19 6.36 27.96
N GLY A 9 -14.82 5.08 27.84
CA GLY A 9 -13.63 4.66 27.10
C GLY A 9 -13.72 4.96 25.60
N ALA A 10 -14.87 4.65 24.97
CA ALA A 10 -15.13 4.94 23.56
C ALA A 10 -15.13 6.46 23.29
N LEU A 11 -15.76 7.25 24.17
CA LEU A 11 -15.76 8.70 24.08
C LEU A 11 -14.34 9.27 24.27
N GLY A 12 -13.57 8.74 25.21
CA GLY A 12 -12.16 9.08 25.38
C GLY A 12 -11.33 8.81 24.12
N LEU A 13 -11.50 7.64 23.49
CA LEU A 13 -10.83 7.31 22.24
C LEU A 13 -11.22 8.27 21.10
N MET A 14 -12.52 8.57 20.95
CA MET A 14 -13.00 9.52 19.94
C MET A 14 -12.40 10.92 20.14
N LEU A 15 -12.30 11.39 21.39
CA LEU A 15 -11.67 12.67 21.71
C LEU A 15 -10.17 12.66 21.36
N VAL A 16 -9.45 11.60 21.69
CA VAL A 16 -8.03 11.46 21.33
C VAL A 16 -7.85 11.48 19.82
N LEU A 17 -8.65 10.70 19.07
CA LEU A 17 -8.58 10.68 17.61
C LEU A 17 -8.93 12.04 17.00
N LEU A 18 -9.91 12.75 17.56
CA LEU A 18 -10.25 14.11 17.14
C LEU A 18 -9.10 15.09 17.37
N VAL A 19 -8.45 15.04 18.54
CA VAL A 19 -7.28 15.88 18.84
C VAL A 19 -6.12 15.57 17.88
N VAL A 20 -5.80 14.29 17.66
CA VAL A 20 -4.76 13.87 16.70
C VAL A 20 -5.09 14.35 15.28
N CYS A 21 -6.35 14.20 14.85
CA CYS A 21 -6.81 14.66 13.56
C CYS A 21 -6.65 16.18 13.40
N LEU A 22 -7.17 16.97 14.35
CA LEU A 22 -7.13 18.43 14.28
C LEU A 22 -5.69 18.95 14.34
N THR A 23 -4.86 18.41 15.23
CA THR A 23 -3.45 18.78 15.33
C THR A 23 -2.67 18.42 14.06
N GLY A 24 -2.87 17.20 13.54
CA GLY A 24 -2.24 16.75 12.29
C GLY A 24 -2.60 17.63 11.10
N TRP A 25 -3.88 17.90 10.87
CA TRP A 25 -4.32 18.77 9.76
C TRP A 25 -3.94 20.23 9.93
N THR A 26 -3.90 20.74 11.17
CA THR A 26 -3.38 22.08 11.47
C THR A 26 -1.89 22.17 11.12
N TRP A 27 -1.11 21.16 11.49
CA TRP A 27 0.30 21.07 11.11
C TRP A 27 0.49 21.01 9.60
N VAL A 28 -0.31 20.22 8.89
CA VAL A 28 -0.31 20.17 7.42
C VAL A 28 -0.63 21.53 6.81
N TYR A 29 -1.66 22.23 7.31
CA TYR A 29 -2.05 23.55 6.83
C TYR A 29 -0.88 24.53 6.91
N PHE A 30 -0.21 24.63 8.08
CA PHE A 30 0.94 25.52 8.25
C PHE A 30 2.14 25.12 7.39
N ARG A 31 2.29 23.83 7.07
CA ARG A 31 3.35 23.35 6.20
C ARG A 31 3.10 23.75 4.74
N VAL A 32 1.90 23.47 4.24
CA VAL A 32 1.49 23.81 2.88
C VAL A 32 1.46 25.33 2.68
N SER A 33 1.04 26.11 3.68
CA SER A 33 1.04 27.58 3.62
C SER A 33 2.44 28.19 3.51
N ARG A 34 3.48 27.43 3.88
CA ARG A 34 4.90 27.80 3.72
C ARG A 34 5.51 27.27 2.41
N GLY A 35 4.71 26.64 1.55
CA GLY A 35 5.19 26.00 0.32
C GLY A 35 5.96 24.69 0.56
N GLU A 36 5.92 24.14 1.78
CA GLU A 36 6.57 22.88 2.09
C GLU A 36 5.66 21.69 1.75
N ALA A 37 6.24 20.58 1.31
CA ALA A 37 5.48 19.37 1.04
C ALA A 37 5.04 18.66 2.33
N ILE A 38 3.81 18.12 2.36
CA ILE A 38 3.23 17.42 3.53
C ILE A 38 4.15 16.32 4.05
N LEU A 39 4.54 15.41 3.17
CA LEU A 39 5.59 14.42 3.39
C LEU A 39 6.72 14.66 2.38
N GLN A 40 7.96 14.44 2.77
CA GLN A 40 9.08 14.48 1.83
C GLN A 40 8.98 13.32 0.83
N GLN A 41 9.39 13.56 -0.41
CA GLN A 41 9.42 12.51 -1.42
C GLN A 41 10.66 11.66 -1.20
N GLU A 42 10.47 10.36 -0.99
CA GLU A 42 11.58 9.41 -0.95
C GLU A 42 11.85 8.88 -2.36
N SER A 43 13.14 8.72 -2.68
CA SER A 43 13.60 8.07 -3.91
C SER A 43 13.37 6.56 -3.78
N GLY A 44 12.21 6.10 -4.24
CA GLY A 44 11.95 4.67 -4.34
C GLY A 44 12.66 4.06 -5.53
N GLU A 45 13.08 2.79 -5.37
CA GLU A 45 13.57 2.01 -6.49
C GLU A 45 12.49 1.83 -7.57
N THR A 46 12.95 1.61 -8.81
CA THR A 46 12.07 1.29 -9.93
C THR A 46 11.52 -0.12 -9.75
N ILE A 47 10.21 -0.27 -9.93
CA ILE A 47 9.51 -1.55 -9.74
C ILE A 47 10.05 -2.65 -10.66
N SER A 48 9.79 -3.91 -10.31
CA SER A 48 10.24 -5.09 -11.06
C SER A 48 9.14 -5.80 -11.86
N TRP A 49 7.87 -5.50 -11.61
CA TRP A 49 6.72 -6.12 -12.28
C TRP A 49 6.19 -5.29 -13.46
N GLY A 50 5.33 -5.90 -14.27
CA GLY A 50 4.64 -5.26 -15.39
C GLY A 50 3.16 -5.61 -15.45
N LEU A 51 2.49 -5.22 -16.53
CA LEU A 51 1.06 -5.47 -16.75
C LEU A 51 0.68 -6.95 -16.64
N ILE A 52 1.57 -7.85 -17.09
CA ILE A 52 1.34 -9.30 -17.00
C ILE A 52 1.14 -9.78 -15.56
N ASP A 53 1.79 -9.14 -14.58
CA ASP A 53 1.70 -9.53 -13.18
C ASP A 53 0.38 -9.06 -12.55
N ILE A 54 -0.15 -7.92 -13.00
CA ILE A 54 -1.48 -7.43 -12.63
C ILE A 54 -2.55 -8.38 -13.19
N VAL A 55 -2.42 -8.77 -14.46
CA VAL A 55 -3.34 -9.75 -15.07
C VAL A 55 -3.23 -11.11 -14.36
N ALA A 56 -2.00 -11.57 -14.07
CA ALA A 56 -1.77 -12.81 -13.35
C ALA A 56 -2.38 -12.78 -11.94
N LEU A 57 -2.31 -11.65 -11.23
CA LEU A 57 -2.97 -11.46 -9.93
C LEU A 57 -4.48 -11.69 -10.06
N ILE A 58 -5.14 -11.03 -11.01
CA ILE A 58 -6.60 -11.12 -11.22
C ILE A 58 -7.02 -12.55 -11.55
N VAL A 59 -6.31 -13.21 -12.46
CA VAL A 59 -6.61 -14.61 -12.84
C VAL A 59 -6.38 -15.55 -11.66
N THR A 60 -5.25 -15.39 -10.95
CA THR A 60 -4.88 -16.26 -9.83
C THR A 60 -5.88 -16.14 -8.69
N VAL A 61 -6.27 -14.92 -8.30
CA VAL A 61 -7.22 -14.71 -7.22
C VAL A 61 -8.60 -15.29 -7.55
N ALA A 62 -9.08 -15.09 -8.79
CA ALA A 62 -10.37 -15.63 -9.22
C ALA A 62 -10.41 -17.16 -9.17
N VAL A 63 -9.34 -17.82 -9.66
CA VAL A 63 -9.20 -19.27 -9.64
C VAL A 63 -9.10 -19.79 -8.20
N LEU A 64 -8.23 -19.19 -7.37
CA LEU A 64 -8.03 -19.63 -5.99
C LEU A 64 -9.28 -19.43 -5.13
N ILE A 65 -9.99 -18.30 -5.27
CA ILE A 65 -11.27 -18.08 -4.56
C ILE A 65 -12.25 -19.20 -4.89
N GLY A 66 -12.48 -19.49 -6.19
CA GLY A 66 -13.40 -20.54 -6.60
C GLY A 66 -13.01 -21.92 -6.06
N MET A 67 -11.73 -22.28 -6.19
CA MET A 67 -11.22 -23.57 -5.69
C MET A 67 -11.35 -23.70 -4.17
N PHE A 68 -10.95 -22.69 -3.42
CA PHE A 68 -10.95 -22.72 -1.95
C PHE A 68 -12.37 -22.69 -1.39
N GLN A 69 -13.27 -21.89 -1.97
CA GLN A 69 -14.66 -21.84 -1.52
C GLN A 69 -15.39 -23.17 -1.74
N VAL A 70 -15.20 -23.81 -2.90
CA VAL A 70 -15.74 -25.16 -3.15
C VAL A 70 -15.12 -26.17 -2.17
N GLY A 71 -13.80 -26.12 -1.95
CA GLY A 71 -13.12 -26.97 -0.98
C GLY A 71 -13.64 -26.80 0.46
N GLY A 72 -13.87 -25.57 0.89
CA GLY A 72 -14.44 -25.26 2.22
C GLY A 72 -15.87 -25.81 2.39
N LEU A 73 -16.70 -25.70 1.35
CA LEU A 73 -18.04 -26.28 1.36
C LEU A 73 -18.03 -27.82 1.41
N ILE A 74 -17.14 -28.47 0.65
CA ILE A 74 -16.96 -29.93 0.72
C ILE A 74 -16.49 -30.35 2.12
N ALA A 75 -15.50 -29.64 2.68
CA ALA A 75 -14.94 -29.94 4.00
C ALA A 75 -15.96 -29.81 5.14
N THR A 76 -17.00 -28.99 4.95
CA THR A 76 -18.11 -28.82 5.91
C THR A 76 -19.31 -29.71 5.61
N GLY A 77 -19.20 -30.63 4.65
CA GLY A 77 -20.25 -31.59 4.31
C GLY A 77 -21.45 -30.97 3.58
N ALA A 78 -21.26 -29.86 2.87
CA ALA A 78 -22.32 -29.25 2.07
C ALA A 78 -22.83 -30.22 1.00
N LYS A 79 -24.15 -30.29 0.85
CA LYS A 79 -24.80 -31.10 -0.18
C LYS A 79 -24.81 -30.34 -1.50
N PHE A 80 -24.49 -31.03 -2.59
CA PHE A 80 -24.54 -30.49 -3.94
C PHE A 80 -25.84 -30.91 -4.63
N PRO A 81 -26.47 -30.03 -5.45
CA PRO A 81 -26.05 -28.67 -5.81
C PRO A 81 -26.17 -27.66 -4.66
N ILE A 82 -25.26 -26.68 -4.61
CA ILE A 82 -25.26 -25.64 -3.56
C ILE A 82 -26.47 -24.74 -3.74
N ASN A 83 -27.26 -24.59 -2.69
CA ASN A 83 -28.27 -23.55 -2.59
C ASN A 83 -27.82 -22.50 -1.55
N PRO A 84 -27.45 -21.27 -1.96
CA PRO A 84 -26.93 -20.21 -1.09
C PRO A 84 -27.82 -19.89 0.12
N ASP A 85 -29.15 -19.98 -0.06
CA ASP A 85 -30.12 -19.63 0.98
C ASP A 85 -30.19 -20.67 2.09
N THR A 86 -29.72 -21.89 1.82
CA THR A 86 -29.77 -23.02 2.75
C THR A 86 -28.45 -23.27 3.48
N LEU A 87 -27.41 -22.48 3.19
CA LEU A 87 -26.10 -22.65 3.80
C LEU A 87 -26.15 -22.33 5.29
N THR A 88 -25.69 -23.28 6.10
CA THR A 88 -25.52 -23.11 7.55
C THR A 88 -24.48 -22.04 7.86
N THR A 89 -24.56 -21.47 9.06
CA THR A 89 -23.61 -20.46 9.53
C THR A 89 -22.15 -20.96 9.51
N ASN A 90 -21.92 -22.24 9.80
CA ASN A 90 -20.59 -22.86 9.72
C ASN A 90 -20.06 -22.96 8.29
N GLN A 91 -20.92 -23.29 7.32
CA GLN A 91 -20.55 -23.32 5.90
C GLN A 91 -20.19 -21.93 5.39
N ARG A 92 -20.98 -20.90 5.75
CA ARG A 92 -20.70 -19.50 5.40
C ARG A 92 -19.38 -19.02 6.03
N ALA A 93 -19.14 -19.32 7.31
CA ALA A 93 -17.86 -19.00 7.97
C ALA A 93 -16.67 -19.69 7.27
N SER A 94 -16.84 -20.95 6.85
CA SER A 94 -15.82 -21.67 6.07
C SER A 94 -15.56 -21.01 4.72
N MET A 95 -16.59 -20.51 4.03
CA MET A 95 -16.43 -19.76 2.77
C MET A 95 -15.64 -18.47 2.95
N ILE A 96 -15.88 -17.72 4.04
CA ILE A 96 -15.13 -16.50 4.37
C ILE A 96 -13.67 -16.82 4.65
N MET A 97 -13.39 -17.86 5.45
CA MET A 97 -12.01 -18.31 5.71
C MET A 97 -11.31 -18.78 4.44
N ALA A 98 -12.01 -19.50 3.57
CA ALA A 98 -11.51 -19.96 2.29
C ALA A 98 -11.16 -18.80 1.36
N PHE A 99 -12.02 -17.78 1.31
CA PHE A 99 -11.78 -16.53 0.57
C PHE A 99 -10.52 -15.82 1.08
N ALA A 100 -10.42 -15.60 2.40
CA ALA A 100 -9.26 -14.96 3.02
C ALA A 100 -7.95 -15.74 2.76
N ALA A 101 -7.99 -17.07 2.83
CA ALA A 101 -6.84 -17.91 2.51
C ALA A 101 -6.41 -17.77 1.04
N ALA A 102 -7.37 -17.75 0.11
CA ALA A 102 -7.10 -17.57 -1.32
C ALA A 102 -6.44 -16.22 -1.63
N GLU A 103 -6.87 -15.15 -1.00
CA GLU A 103 -6.26 -13.81 -1.14
C GLU A 103 -4.80 -13.81 -0.68
N LEU A 104 -4.53 -14.32 0.52
CA LEU A 104 -3.18 -14.39 1.07
C LEU A 104 -2.26 -15.27 0.23
N LEU A 105 -2.75 -16.42 -0.23
CA LEU A 105 -2.00 -17.30 -1.13
C LEU A 105 -1.73 -16.63 -2.47
N THR A 106 -2.65 -15.82 -2.98
CA THR A 106 -2.43 -15.03 -4.20
C THR A 106 -1.29 -14.04 -4.00
N VAL A 107 -1.29 -13.28 -2.89
CA VAL A 107 -0.20 -12.34 -2.57
C VAL A 107 1.14 -13.07 -2.58
N LEU A 108 1.22 -14.23 -1.91
CA LEU A 108 2.45 -15.04 -1.85
C LEU A 108 2.86 -15.57 -3.23
N ALA A 109 1.91 -16.05 -4.04
CA ALA A 109 2.18 -16.58 -5.37
C ALA A 109 2.73 -15.51 -6.32
N ILE A 110 2.10 -14.33 -6.37
CA ILE A 110 2.52 -13.22 -7.23
C ILE A 110 3.84 -12.62 -6.73
N ALA A 111 3.99 -12.45 -5.42
CA ALA A 111 5.24 -12.05 -4.79
C ALA A 111 6.40 -12.97 -5.20
N LYS A 112 6.18 -14.29 -5.13
CA LYS A 112 7.18 -15.28 -5.51
C LYS A 112 7.49 -15.23 -7.00
N LEU A 113 6.48 -15.13 -7.86
CA LEU A 113 6.63 -15.07 -9.30
C LEU A 113 7.48 -13.86 -9.74
N ILE A 114 7.24 -12.69 -9.15
CA ILE A 114 8.05 -11.48 -9.41
C ILE A 114 9.48 -11.67 -8.88
N SER A 115 9.64 -12.19 -7.67
CA SER A 115 10.96 -12.39 -7.05
C SER A 115 11.84 -13.36 -7.85
N LEU A 116 11.24 -14.35 -8.52
CA LEU A 116 11.97 -15.29 -9.38
C LEU A 116 12.57 -14.63 -10.63
N ARG A 117 12.16 -13.42 -11.00
CA ARG A 117 12.75 -12.64 -12.10
C ARG A 117 14.04 -11.88 -11.72
N GLY A 118 14.52 -12.09 -10.49
CA GLY A 118 15.85 -11.65 -10.02
C GLY A 118 15.89 -10.25 -9.42
N PHE A 119 14.74 -9.61 -9.23
CA PHE A 119 14.59 -8.37 -8.47
C PHE A 119 13.72 -8.62 -7.24
N GLY A 120 14.07 -8.00 -6.11
CA GLY A 120 13.23 -8.03 -4.92
C GLY A 120 11.92 -7.28 -5.14
N LEU A 121 10.93 -7.58 -4.31
CA LEU A 121 9.65 -6.85 -4.33
C LEU A 121 9.80 -5.43 -3.78
N GLN A 122 10.74 -5.20 -2.85
CA GLN A 122 10.98 -3.91 -2.18
C GLN A 122 9.70 -3.13 -1.79
N LEU A 123 8.62 -3.86 -1.51
CA LEU A 123 7.32 -3.29 -1.17
C LEU A 123 7.25 -2.83 0.28
N PHE A 124 8.12 -3.39 1.12
CA PHE A 124 8.23 -3.08 2.54
C PHE A 124 9.56 -2.36 2.76
N GLY A 125 9.54 -1.34 3.62
CA GLY A 125 10.75 -0.59 4.00
C GLY A 125 11.84 -1.49 4.58
N LYS A 126 13.06 -0.95 4.74
CA LYS A 126 14.16 -1.74 5.32
C LYS A 126 13.82 -2.09 6.78
N ARG A 127 14.30 -3.26 7.23
CA ARG A 127 14.14 -3.68 8.63
C ARG A 127 14.89 -2.72 9.57
N GLY A 128 14.43 -2.60 10.82
CA GLY A 128 15.03 -1.75 11.85
C GLY A 128 14.30 -0.41 12.03
N GLU A 129 15.03 0.69 12.15
CA GLU A 129 14.49 2.03 12.44
C GLU A 129 13.50 2.54 11.39
N GLN A 130 13.63 2.13 10.12
CA GLN A 130 12.66 2.49 9.08
C GLN A 130 11.31 1.82 9.30
N PHE A 131 11.28 0.60 9.84
CA PHE A 131 10.04 -0.12 10.11
C PHE A 131 9.23 0.51 11.25
N SER A 132 9.89 0.95 12.33
CA SER A 132 9.22 1.67 13.42
C SER A 132 8.76 3.06 12.99
N SER A 133 9.55 3.75 12.17
CA SER A 133 9.14 5.01 11.54
C SER A 133 7.91 4.83 10.65
N ASP A 134 7.85 3.76 9.86
CA ASP A 134 6.68 3.41 9.03
C ASP A 134 5.44 3.12 9.86
N LEU A 135 5.60 2.39 10.97
CA LEU A 135 4.49 2.12 11.89
C LEU A 135 3.94 3.41 12.49
N LEU A 136 4.82 4.31 12.94
CA LEU A 136 4.42 5.60 13.49
C LEU A 136 3.74 6.47 12.44
N LEU A 137 4.30 6.53 11.23
CA LEU A 137 3.73 7.26 10.11
C LEU A 137 2.33 6.73 9.75
N GLY A 138 2.15 5.41 9.73
CA GLY A 138 0.85 4.77 9.54
C GLY A 138 -0.15 5.13 10.65
N CYS A 139 0.26 5.09 11.91
CA CYS A 139 -0.59 5.50 13.04
C CYS A 139 -1.00 6.98 12.97
N MET A 140 -0.08 7.87 12.61
CA MET A 140 -0.38 9.31 12.43
C MET A 140 -1.33 9.53 11.25
N ALA A 141 -1.06 8.89 10.11
CA ALA A 141 -1.92 8.95 8.93
C ALA A 141 -3.33 8.41 9.25
N PHE A 142 -3.43 7.32 10.02
CA PHE A 142 -4.70 6.80 10.49
C PHE A 142 -5.46 7.83 11.32
N GLY A 143 -4.82 8.43 12.33
CA GLY A 143 -5.45 9.46 13.16
C GLY A 143 -5.93 10.67 12.35
N MET A 144 -5.21 11.05 11.30
CA MET A 144 -5.60 12.14 10.40
C MET A 144 -6.74 11.77 9.44
N LEU A 145 -6.81 10.52 8.98
CA LEU A 145 -7.78 10.08 7.98
C LEU A 145 -9.07 9.51 8.58
N VAL A 146 -9.01 8.90 9.76
CA VAL A 146 -10.15 8.19 10.36
C VAL A 146 -11.32 9.13 10.65
N VAL A 147 -11.08 10.29 11.24
CA VAL A 147 -12.16 11.22 11.63
C VAL A 147 -12.89 11.79 10.40
N PRO A 148 -12.21 12.34 9.37
CA PRO A 148 -12.89 12.79 8.16
C PRO A 148 -13.64 11.65 7.44
N THR A 149 -13.06 10.45 7.41
CA THR A 149 -13.70 9.27 6.81
C THR A 149 -14.99 8.90 7.55
N LEU A 150 -14.97 8.89 8.88
CA LEU A 150 -16.15 8.61 9.72
C LEU A 150 -17.22 9.70 9.59
N ILE A 151 -16.83 10.97 9.51
CA ILE A 151 -17.78 12.08 9.27
C ILE A 151 -18.47 11.87 7.93
N LEU A 152 -17.71 11.59 6.87
CA LEU A 152 -18.24 11.35 5.54
C LEU A 152 -19.18 10.14 5.52
N GLN A 153 -18.76 9.03 6.16
CA GLN A 153 -19.60 7.85 6.31
C GLN A 153 -20.90 8.15 7.07
N THR A 154 -20.83 8.94 8.15
CA THR A 154 -22.00 9.33 8.95
C THR A 154 -22.97 10.17 8.12
N ILE A 155 -22.47 11.17 7.39
CA ILE A 155 -23.29 12.00 6.51
C ILE A 155 -24.02 11.16 5.47
N LEU A 156 -23.32 10.20 4.85
CA LEU A 156 -23.91 9.33 3.84
C LEU A 156 -24.90 8.32 4.44
N ALA A 157 -24.65 7.85 5.66
CA ALA A 157 -25.58 6.98 6.39
C ALA A 157 -26.92 7.68 6.70
N LEU A 158 -26.92 9.02 6.81
CA LEU A 158 -28.18 9.79 6.92
C LEU A 158 -28.99 9.80 5.62
N LEU A 159 -28.34 9.60 4.46
CA LEU A 159 -29.01 9.57 3.16
C LEU A 159 -29.51 8.17 2.80
N GLN A 160 -28.70 7.16 3.10
CA GLN A 160 -29.02 5.76 2.85
C GLN A 160 -28.49 4.91 4.01
N PRO A 161 -29.36 4.26 4.79
CA PRO A 161 -28.94 3.34 5.84
C PRO A 161 -28.02 2.26 5.28
N TYR A 162 -26.93 2.02 5.99
CA TYR A 162 -25.94 1.03 5.57
C TYR A 162 -26.46 -0.38 5.81
N GLU A 163 -26.72 -1.13 4.75
CA GLU A 163 -27.09 -2.54 4.80
C GLU A 163 -25.91 -3.40 4.35
N HIS A 164 -25.47 -4.32 5.22
CA HIS A 164 -24.44 -5.29 4.88
C HIS A 164 -24.85 -6.68 5.38
N GLU A 165 -25.06 -7.64 4.46
CA GLU A 165 -25.60 -8.96 4.79
C GLU A 165 -24.80 -9.71 5.85
N LEU A 166 -23.46 -9.59 5.80
CA LEU A 166 -22.57 -10.21 6.79
C LEU A 166 -22.75 -9.61 8.19
N ILE A 167 -23.02 -8.31 8.29
CA ILE A 167 -23.30 -7.64 9.57
C ILE A 167 -24.64 -8.16 10.11
N ASN A 168 -25.66 -8.25 9.25
CA ASN A 168 -26.98 -8.75 9.64
C ASN A 168 -26.92 -10.20 10.14
N MET A 169 -26.12 -11.07 9.49
CA MET A 169 -25.88 -12.44 9.94
C MET A 169 -25.18 -12.49 11.30
N LEU A 170 -24.15 -11.66 11.49
CA LEU A 170 -23.40 -11.58 12.74
C LEU A 170 -24.27 -11.12 13.91
N ILE A 171 -25.09 -10.10 13.69
CA ILE A 171 -26.04 -9.58 14.67
C ILE A 171 -27.09 -10.65 15.01
N LYS A 172 -27.64 -11.32 14.00
CA LYS A 172 -28.73 -12.29 14.17
C LYS A 172 -28.29 -13.59 14.84
N ASP A 173 -27.20 -14.20 14.36
CA ASP A 173 -26.82 -15.55 14.78
C ASP A 173 -25.78 -15.55 15.93
N ARG A 174 -25.13 -14.41 16.22
CA ARG A 174 -24.03 -14.25 17.20
C ARG A 174 -23.00 -15.39 17.13
N SER A 175 -22.70 -15.84 15.91
CA SER A 175 -21.86 -17.01 15.68
C SER A 175 -20.38 -16.70 15.85
N VAL A 176 -19.74 -17.37 16.81
CA VAL A 176 -18.29 -17.22 17.08
C VAL A 176 -17.42 -17.61 15.88
N PRO A 177 -17.68 -18.73 15.17
CA PRO A 177 -16.95 -19.05 13.93
C PRO A 177 -17.08 -17.96 12.86
N MET A 178 -18.27 -17.39 12.69
CA MET A 178 -18.50 -16.31 11.72
C MET A 178 -17.75 -15.04 12.12
N ALA A 179 -17.77 -14.68 13.41
CA ALA A 179 -17.03 -13.55 13.95
C ALA A 179 -15.53 -13.69 13.72
N PHE A 180 -14.97 -14.85 14.08
CA PHE A 180 -13.56 -15.13 13.85
C PHE A 180 -13.19 -15.04 12.36
N ALA A 181 -13.98 -15.68 11.49
CA ALA A 181 -13.75 -15.65 10.05
C ALA A 181 -13.80 -14.22 9.49
N SER A 182 -14.77 -13.43 9.94
CA SER A 182 -14.95 -12.04 9.50
C SER A 182 -13.80 -11.15 9.95
N VAL A 183 -13.32 -11.30 11.19
CA VAL A 183 -12.13 -10.57 11.68
C VAL A 183 -10.88 -10.98 10.91
N ALA A 184 -10.66 -12.29 10.72
CA ALA A 184 -9.52 -12.80 9.96
C ALA A 184 -9.49 -12.25 8.52
N ALA A 185 -10.64 -12.24 7.86
CA ALA A 185 -10.78 -11.72 6.51
C ALA A 185 -10.64 -10.19 6.46
N ALA A 186 -11.52 -9.45 7.16
CA ALA A 186 -11.65 -8.01 7.02
C ALA A 186 -10.49 -7.22 7.65
N VAL A 187 -9.91 -7.69 8.77
CA VAL A 187 -8.84 -6.96 9.46
C VAL A 187 -7.46 -7.32 8.89
N PHE A 188 -7.27 -8.54 8.39
CA PHE A 188 -5.94 -9.02 7.99
C PHE A 188 -5.85 -9.36 6.50
N ALA A 189 -6.64 -10.31 6.00
CA ALA A 189 -6.46 -10.81 4.63
C ALA A 189 -6.77 -9.76 3.56
N ALA A 190 -7.94 -9.11 3.65
CA ALA A 190 -8.38 -8.13 2.68
C ALA A 190 -7.42 -6.92 2.62
N PRO A 191 -7.04 -6.26 3.73
CA PRO A 191 -6.08 -5.15 3.64
C PRO A 191 -4.72 -5.56 3.09
N LEU A 192 -4.20 -6.74 3.43
CA LEU A 192 -2.92 -7.21 2.88
C LEU A 192 -3.00 -7.42 1.37
N PHE A 193 -4.09 -8.03 0.89
CA PHE A 193 -4.32 -8.23 -0.53
C PHE A 193 -4.55 -6.92 -1.27
N GLU A 194 -5.43 -6.06 -0.76
CA GLU A 194 -5.82 -4.81 -1.40
C GLU A 194 -4.67 -3.80 -1.44
N GLU A 195 -3.89 -3.65 -0.37
CA GLU A 195 -2.72 -2.78 -0.40
C GLU A 195 -1.65 -3.31 -1.35
N PHE A 196 -1.45 -4.64 -1.40
CA PHE A 196 -0.55 -5.26 -2.38
C PHE A 196 -1.03 -5.04 -3.83
N ALA A 197 -2.32 -5.25 -4.10
CA ALA A 197 -2.90 -5.14 -5.44
C ALA A 197 -2.95 -3.70 -5.95
N PHE A 198 -3.53 -2.79 -5.15
CA PHE A 198 -3.84 -1.43 -5.59
C PHE A 198 -2.65 -0.47 -5.42
N ARG A 199 -1.92 -0.56 -4.31
CA ARG A 199 -0.81 0.38 -4.03
C ARG A 199 0.48 -0.20 -4.56
N GLY A 200 0.79 -1.44 -4.17
CA GLY A 200 1.98 -2.15 -4.60
C GLY A 200 2.00 -2.30 -6.12
N LEU A 201 1.14 -3.17 -6.66
CA LEU A 201 1.19 -3.53 -8.07
C LEU A 201 0.67 -2.41 -8.98
N LEU A 202 -0.60 -2.03 -8.87
CA LEU A 202 -1.25 -1.12 -9.80
C LEU A 202 -0.69 0.30 -9.73
N GLN A 203 -0.73 0.95 -8.56
CA GLN A 203 -0.25 2.33 -8.44
C GLN A 203 1.27 2.41 -8.66
N GLY A 204 2.05 1.46 -8.13
CA GLY A 204 3.48 1.35 -8.41
C GLY A 204 3.76 1.28 -9.91
N TRP A 205 3.04 0.43 -10.64
CA TRP A 205 3.14 0.29 -12.10
C TRP A 205 2.78 1.57 -12.85
N LEU A 206 1.65 2.21 -12.51
CA LEU A 206 1.23 3.47 -13.12
C LEU A 206 2.27 4.59 -12.89
N GLN A 207 2.82 4.70 -11.67
CA GLN A 207 3.82 5.71 -11.34
C GLN A 207 5.11 5.53 -12.14
N ASP A 208 5.66 4.31 -12.18
CA ASP A 208 6.89 4.01 -12.92
C ASP A 208 6.72 4.13 -14.43
N MET A 209 5.55 3.75 -14.96
CA MET A 209 5.20 3.91 -16.38
C MET A 209 5.10 5.39 -16.76
N TRP A 210 4.35 6.20 -16.01
CA TRP A 210 4.17 7.62 -16.33
C TRP A 210 5.40 8.48 -16.02
N ASP A 211 6.22 8.10 -15.04
CA ASP A 211 7.52 8.73 -14.78
C ASP A 211 8.57 8.38 -15.87
N GLY A 212 8.26 7.47 -16.80
CA GLY A 212 9.19 7.04 -17.85
C GLY A 212 10.36 6.19 -17.32
N ARG A 213 10.23 5.60 -16.12
CA ARG A 213 11.26 4.76 -15.50
C ARG A 213 11.29 3.32 -16.03
N LEU A 214 10.30 2.95 -16.86
CA LEU A 214 10.18 1.63 -17.48
C LEU A 214 10.40 1.72 -18.99
N SER A 215 11.20 0.79 -19.54
CA SER A 215 11.20 0.55 -20.99
C SER A 215 9.86 -0.01 -21.46
N THR A 216 9.52 0.15 -22.74
CA THR A 216 8.27 -0.37 -23.32
C THR A 216 8.05 -1.85 -23.02
N ALA A 217 9.10 -2.68 -23.12
CA ALA A 217 9.00 -4.10 -22.78
C ALA A 217 8.73 -4.33 -21.27
N SER A 218 9.35 -3.52 -20.41
CA SER A 218 9.18 -3.62 -18.95
C SER A 218 7.79 -3.20 -18.50
N VAL A 219 7.11 -2.29 -19.23
CA VAL A 219 5.70 -1.94 -18.95
C VAL A 219 4.80 -3.17 -19.04
N PHE A 220 5.03 -4.06 -20.03
CA PHE A 220 4.20 -5.24 -20.23
C PHE A 220 4.64 -6.44 -19.39
N VAL A 221 5.93 -6.77 -19.40
CA VAL A 221 6.44 -8.06 -18.86
C VAL A 221 7.14 -7.89 -17.50
N GLY A 222 7.42 -6.65 -17.10
CA GLY A 222 8.28 -6.36 -15.96
C GLY A 222 9.76 -6.48 -16.29
N ARG A 223 10.60 -6.20 -15.31
CA ARG A 223 12.06 -6.25 -15.44
C ARG A 223 12.55 -7.67 -15.16
N ILE A 224 13.44 -8.16 -16.01
CA ILE A 224 14.10 -9.45 -15.83
C ILE A 224 15.57 -9.17 -15.62
N ARG A 225 16.12 -9.60 -14.47
CA ARG A 225 17.55 -9.54 -14.25
C ARG A 225 18.18 -10.62 -15.10
N ARG A 226 18.74 -10.24 -16.25
CA ARG A 226 19.60 -11.15 -17.02
C ARG A 226 20.84 -11.40 -16.18
N TYR A 227 20.96 -12.62 -15.66
CA TYR A 227 22.20 -13.09 -15.02
C TYR A 227 23.33 -13.29 -16.03
N TRP A 228 23.04 -13.22 -17.33
CA TRP A 228 23.99 -13.37 -18.42
C TRP A 228 24.19 -12.03 -19.13
N GLN A 229 25.45 -11.63 -19.30
CA GLN A 229 25.99 -10.36 -19.83
C GLN A 229 26.26 -9.27 -18.79
N ALA A 230 27.40 -9.39 -18.12
CA ALA A 230 28.30 -8.23 -18.07
C ALA A 230 28.85 -8.03 -19.48
N GLU A 231 28.07 -7.40 -20.37
CA GLU A 231 28.70 -6.73 -21.52
C GLU A 231 29.10 -5.34 -21.04
N PRO A 232 30.37 -4.94 -21.21
CA PRO A 232 30.73 -3.55 -21.07
C PRO A 232 29.83 -2.74 -22.02
N LEU A 233 29.22 -1.66 -21.54
CA LEU A 233 28.55 -0.70 -22.40
C LEU A 233 29.51 -0.36 -23.57
N PRO A 234 29.05 -0.33 -24.83
CA PRO A 234 29.87 0.19 -25.90
C PRO A 234 30.23 1.62 -25.53
N GLU A 235 31.52 1.88 -25.36
CA GLU A 235 32.08 3.23 -25.28
C GLU A 235 31.40 4.07 -26.34
N LEU A 236 30.75 5.15 -25.89
CA LEU A 236 30.18 6.14 -26.77
C LEU A 236 31.32 6.58 -27.70
N VAL A 237 31.25 6.17 -28.96
CA VAL A 237 32.24 6.51 -29.98
C VAL A 237 32.42 8.01 -29.94
N ALA A 238 33.56 8.43 -29.39
CA ALA A 238 33.97 9.82 -29.37
C ALA A 238 33.94 10.28 -30.82
N ALA A 239 32.97 11.16 -31.11
CA ALA A 239 32.86 11.78 -32.41
C ALA A 239 34.20 12.46 -32.70
N THR A 240 34.80 12.01 -33.80
CA THR A 240 35.94 12.61 -34.48
C THR A 240 35.92 14.13 -34.41
N ALA A 241 36.89 14.70 -33.71
CA ALA A 241 37.36 16.06 -33.91
C ALA A 241 38.87 16.00 -34.16
N THR A 242 39.22 15.72 -35.42
CA THR A 242 40.51 16.08 -35.99
C THR A 242 40.58 17.60 -36.11
N SER A 243 41.48 18.22 -35.35
CA SER A 243 42.27 19.35 -35.82
C SER A 243 43.48 19.53 -34.91
N ALA A 244 44.65 19.34 -35.50
CA ALA A 244 45.94 19.64 -34.92
C ALA A 244 46.06 21.13 -34.59
N GLU A 245 46.66 21.47 -33.45
CA GLU A 245 47.65 22.54 -33.39
C GLU A 245 48.51 22.40 -32.13
N SER A 246 49.81 22.43 -32.36
CA SER A 246 50.92 22.41 -31.43
C SER A 246 51.00 23.69 -30.59
N ALA A 247 51.19 23.56 -29.28
CA ALA A 247 51.83 24.58 -28.46
C ALA A 247 52.54 23.93 -27.26
N GLU A 248 53.88 24.00 -27.28
CA GLU A 248 54.75 23.89 -26.11
C GLU A 248 54.50 25.03 -25.12
N VAL A 249 55.22 24.98 -23.98
CA VAL A 249 55.44 26.04 -22.95
C VAL A 249 54.47 25.93 -21.77
N ALA A 250 54.86 25.78 -20.49
CA ALA A 250 56.15 25.68 -19.82
C ALA A 250 55.94 25.02 -18.46
N SER A 251 56.86 24.13 -18.06
CA SER A 251 57.03 23.69 -16.68
C SER A 251 57.73 24.79 -15.87
N SER A 252 57.05 25.35 -14.86
CA SER A 252 57.72 26.12 -13.81
C SER A 252 57.92 25.24 -12.57
N PHE A 253 59.19 24.96 -12.27
CA PHE A 253 59.73 24.74 -10.91
C PHE A 253 59.18 25.82 -9.95
N ALA A 254 58.96 25.66 -8.65
CA ALA A 254 59.45 24.79 -7.57
C ALA A 254 58.34 24.79 -6.48
N ASP A 255 58.24 23.82 -5.57
CA ASP A 255 59.04 23.83 -4.35
C ASP A 255 59.07 22.45 -3.67
N SER A 256 60.21 22.23 -3.04
CA SER A 256 60.75 21.06 -2.38
C SER A 256 59.97 20.59 -1.15
N SER A 257 59.68 19.29 -1.11
CA SER A 257 59.77 18.52 0.13
C SER A 257 60.54 17.24 -0.16
N ASP A 258 61.82 17.28 0.17
CA ASP A 258 62.80 16.21 0.05
C ASP A 258 62.52 15.14 1.12
N ASN A 259 61.53 14.26 0.87
CA ASN A 259 61.27 13.09 1.72
C ASN A 259 61.78 11.81 1.02
N PRO A 260 62.94 11.25 1.43
CA PRO A 260 63.50 10.05 0.82
C PRO A 260 62.71 8.75 1.09
N PHE A 261 61.57 8.83 1.80
CA PHE A 261 60.65 7.71 2.04
C PHE A 261 59.27 7.86 1.39
N ASP A 262 59.05 8.87 0.54
CA ASP A 262 57.75 9.01 -0.13
C ASP A 262 57.57 7.91 -1.18
N SER A 263 56.54 7.10 -1.00
CA SER A 263 56.15 6.10 -1.99
C SER A 263 55.55 6.84 -3.19
N PRO A 264 55.78 6.42 -4.45
CA PRO A 264 55.18 7.08 -5.59
C PRO A 264 53.66 7.07 -5.40
N GLN A 265 53.08 8.24 -5.14
CA GLN A 265 51.63 8.39 -5.16
C GLN A 265 51.23 8.18 -6.62
N SER A 266 50.77 6.96 -6.92
CA SER A 266 49.93 6.77 -8.07
C SER A 266 48.77 7.72 -7.85
N GLU A 267 48.65 8.76 -8.69
CA GLU A 267 47.42 9.54 -8.79
C GLU A 267 46.31 8.53 -9.11
N VAL A 268 45.70 8.00 -8.06
CA VAL A 268 44.35 7.52 -8.15
C VAL A 268 43.60 8.79 -8.48
N ILE A 269 43.31 8.96 -9.76
CA ILE A 269 42.18 9.77 -10.20
C ILE A 269 41.00 9.09 -9.50
N VAL A 270 40.76 9.49 -8.25
CA VAL A 270 39.47 9.35 -7.61
C VAL A 270 38.63 10.22 -8.52
N ALA A 271 38.03 9.59 -9.53
CA ALA A 271 36.88 10.14 -10.21
C ALA A 271 35.99 10.55 -9.06
N SER A 272 35.99 11.86 -8.77
CA SER A 272 35.16 12.44 -7.75
C SER A 272 33.80 11.85 -8.05
N ALA A 273 33.28 11.05 -7.14
CA ALA A 273 31.97 10.47 -7.29
C ALA A 273 31.09 11.69 -7.54
N VAL A 274 30.72 11.89 -8.80
CA VAL A 274 29.70 12.83 -9.18
C VAL A 274 28.53 12.26 -8.41
N SER A 275 28.23 12.88 -7.28
CA SER A 275 26.93 12.75 -6.68
C SER A 275 25.99 13.02 -7.84
N ASP A 276 25.32 11.97 -8.31
CA ASP A 276 24.14 12.09 -9.15
C ASP A 276 23.15 12.94 -8.34
N GLU A 277 23.36 14.24 -8.30
CA GLU A 277 22.29 15.21 -8.13
C GLU A 277 21.47 15.08 -9.40
N ALA A 278 20.67 14.01 -9.44
CA ALA A 278 19.64 13.83 -10.42
C ALA A 278 18.81 15.10 -10.37
N LEU A 279 18.89 15.90 -11.45
CA LEU A 279 18.08 17.09 -11.64
C LEU A 279 16.65 16.77 -11.20
N PRO A 280 16.01 17.60 -10.37
CA PRO A 280 14.67 17.32 -9.89
C PRO A 280 13.77 17.09 -11.10
N ILE A 281 13.32 15.84 -11.28
CA ILE A 281 12.39 15.51 -12.36
C ILE A 281 11.10 16.27 -12.04
N GLU A 282 10.88 17.38 -12.74
CA GLU A 282 9.61 18.11 -12.66
C GLU A 282 8.50 17.20 -13.18
N ARG A 283 7.71 16.67 -12.24
CA ARG A 283 6.54 15.86 -12.58
C ARG A 283 5.39 16.76 -12.97
N SER A 284 4.78 16.46 -14.10
CA SER A 284 3.50 17.05 -14.49
C SER A 284 2.40 16.71 -13.47
N PRO A 285 1.33 17.51 -13.37
CA PRO A 285 0.17 17.19 -12.54
C PRO A 285 -0.43 15.81 -12.84
N ALA A 286 -0.40 15.36 -14.09
CA ALA A 286 -0.88 14.04 -14.48
C ALA A 286 -0.02 12.91 -13.88
N GLN A 287 1.30 13.06 -13.85
CA GLN A 287 2.23 12.11 -13.21
C GLN A 287 2.07 12.09 -11.69
N LEU A 288 1.77 13.25 -11.09
CA LEU A 288 1.56 13.37 -9.64
C LEU A 288 0.21 12.77 -9.20
N TYR A 289 -0.88 13.12 -9.85
CA TYR A 289 -2.22 12.77 -9.34
C TYR A 289 -2.84 11.56 -10.05
N GLY A 290 -2.50 11.31 -11.31
CA GLY A 290 -3.07 10.24 -12.13
C GLY A 290 -3.00 8.85 -11.46
N PRO A 291 -1.83 8.37 -11.01
CA PRO A 291 -1.71 7.05 -10.38
C PRO A 291 -2.60 6.90 -9.14
N ILE A 292 -2.65 7.95 -8.32
CA ILE A 292 -3.45 7.97 -7.08
C ILE A 292 -4.93 7.92 -7.43
N LEU A 293 -5.39 8.77 -8.34
CA LEU A 293 -6.80 8.87 -8.73
C LEU A 293 -7.31 7.57 -9.36
N ILE A 294 -6.54 6.97 -10.28
CA ILE A 294 -6.94 5.71 -10.93
C ILE A 294 -6.98 4.56 -9.91
N SER A 295 -5.95 4.42 -9.09
CA SER A 295 -5.90 3.35 -8.09
C SER A 295 -7.03 3.49 -7.07
N ALA A 296 -7.26 4.71 -6.55
CA ALA A 296 -8.34 4.99 -5.61
C ALA A 296 -9.73 4.75 -6.20
N ALA A 297 -9.94 5.13 -7.47
CA ALA A 297 -11.22 4.90 -8.16
C ALA A 297 -11.48 3.40 -8.34
N LEU A 298 -10.51 2.63 -8.81
CA LEU A 298 -10.66 1.18 -8.98
C LEU A 298 -10.88 0.46 -7.65
N PHE A 299 -10.17 0.88 -6.59
CA PHE A 299 -10.39 0.37 -5.23
C PHE A 299 -11.83 0.60 -4.76
N ALA A 300 -12.35 1.83 -4.91
CA ALA A 300 -13.72 2.17 -4.54
C ALA A 300 -14.76 1.40 -5.38
N LEU A 301 -14.50 1.21 -6.68
CA LEU A 301 -15.40 0.49 -7.59
C LEU A 301 -15.51 -1.01 -7.27
N MET A 302 -14.48 -1.62 -6.68
CA MET A 302 -14.57 -3.01 -6.20
C MET A 302 -15.60 -3.20 -5.08
N HIS A 303 -16.03 -2.10 -4.46
CA HIS A 303 -17.02 -2.09 -3.39
C HIS A 303 -18.42 -1.68 -3.89
N LEU A 304 -18.64 -1.65 -5.20
CA LEU A 304 -19.97 -1.49 -5.78
C LEU A 304 -20.90 -2.60 -5.29
N GLY A 305 -22.15 -2.23 -4.98
CA GLY A 305 -23.13 -3.12 -4.35
C GLY A 305 -23.22 -2.97 -2.83
N GLN A 306 -22.30 -2.25 -2.19
CA GLN A 306 -22.33 -1.95 -0.75
C GLN A 306 -22.98 -0.57 -0.43
N GLY A 307 -23.96 -0.16 -1.23
CA GLY A 307 -24.61 1.16 -1.10
C GLY A 307 -23.66 2.33 -1.40
N LEU A 308 -23.64 3.33 -0.51
CA LEU A 308 -22.82 4.55 -0.66
C LEU A 308 -21.37 4.40 -0.14
N ALA A 309 -20.97 3.20 0.31
CA ALA A 309 -19.61 2.93 0.81
C ALA A 309 -18.46 3.29 -0.16
N PRO A 310 -18.59 3.21 -1.50
CA PRO A 310 -17.51 3.60 -2.41
C PRO A 310 -17.02 5.04 -2.23
N ILE A 311 -17.87 5.96 -1.76
CA ILE A 311 -17.49 7.38 -1.59
C ILE A 311 -16.45 7.58 -0.47
N PRO A 312 -16.68 7.15 0.79
CA PRO A 312 -15.68 7.25 1.84
C PRO A 312 -14.46 6.37 1.57
N LEU A 313 -14.63 5.22 0.91
CA LEU A 313 -13.53 4.36 0.50
C LEU A 313 -12.64 5.03 -0.55
N PHE A 314 -13.21 5.76 -1.51
CA PHE A 314 -12.45 6.56 -2.46
C PHE A 314 -11.62 7.63 -1.73
N PHE A 315 -12.23 8.38 -0.81
CA PHE A 315 -11.52 9.38 0.00
C PHE A 315 -10.35 8.77 0.78
N LEU A 316 -10.58 7.66 1.48
CA LEU A 316 -9.53 6.94 2.19
C LEU A 316 -8.41 6.49 1.25
N ALA A 317 -8.77 5.94 0.08
CA ALA A 317 -7.82 5.45 -0.91
C ALA A 317 -6.96 6.58 -1.52
N LEU A 318 -7.46 7.82 -1.60
CA LEU A 318 -6.63 8.99 -1.95
C LEU A 318 -5.52 9.22 -0.92
N GLY A 319 -5.86 9.15 0.38
CA GLY A 319 -4.88 9.31 1.47
C GLY A 319 -3.81 8.22 1.46
N LEU A 320 -4.24 6.96 1.29
CA LEU A 320 -3.33 5.81 1.15
C LEU A 320 -2.47 5.90 -0.11
N GLY A 321 -3.05 6.31 -1.23
CA GLY A 321 -2.33 6.50 -2.49
C GLY A 321 -1.28 7.62 -2.38
N TYR A 322 -1.60 8.73 -1.72
CA TYR A 322 -0.61 9.76 -1.42
C TYR A 322 0.52 9.22 -0.54
N LEU A 323 0.19 8.51 0.54
CA LEU A 323 1.16 7.91 1.46
C LEU A 323 2.12 6.96 0.73
N TYR A 324 1.59 6.08 -0.13
CA TYR A 324 2.39 5.19 -0.95
C TYR A 324 3.25 5.94 -1.98
N GLN A 325 2.72 6.99 -2.61
CA GLN A 325 3.48 7.78 -3.58
C GLN A 325 4.71 8.44 -2.95
N ARG A 326 4.55 8.99 -1.74
CA ARG A 326 5.64 9.72 -1.05
C ARG A 326 6.69 8.77 -0.47
N THR A 327 6.26 7.63 0.07
CA THR A 327 7.12 6.71 0.82
C THR A 327 7.62 5.52 0.02
N ARG A 328 6.90 5.13 -1.03
CA ARG A 328 7.13 3.89 -1.81
C ARG A 328 7.08 2.62 -0.97
N ARG A 329 6.37 2.65 0.16
CA ARG A 329 6.29 1.57 1.14
C ARG A 329 4.84 1.21 1.45
N LEU A 330 4.55 -0.09 1.51
CA LEU A 330 3.24 -0.60 1.86
C LEU A 330 2.96 -0.59 3.36
N THR A 331 4.00 -0.71 4.20
CA THR A 331 3.86 -0.76 5.66
C THR A 331 2.95 0.34 6.22
N PRO A 332 3.16 1.65 5.95
CA PRO A 332 2.29 2.67 6.52
C PRO A 332 0.86 2.60 5.98
N CYS A 333 0.66 2.16 4.73
CA CYS A 333 -0.67 1.98 4.14
C CYS A 333 -1.43 0.81 4.79
N VAL A 334 -0.76 -0.34 4.95
CA VAL A 334 -1.30 -1.52 5.65
C VAL A 334 -1.66 -1.20 7.09
N VAL A 335 -0.84 -0.42 7.79
CA VAL A 335 -1.14 0.02 9.17
C VAL A 335 -2.43 0.84 9.23
N VAL A 336 -2.58 1.85 8.36
CA VAL A 336 -3.81 2.66 8.30
C VAL A 336 -5.03 1.76 8.06
N HIS A 337 -4.92 0.84 7.12
CA HIS A 337 -6.02 -0.04 6.74
C HIS A 337 -6.37 -1.06 7.85
N PHE A 338 -5.36 -1.69 8.47
CA PHE A 338 -5.55 -2.57 9.63
C PHE A 338 -6.22 -1.84 10.80
N LEU A 339 -5.80 -0.61 11.09
CA LEU A 339 -6.38 0.17 12.19
C LEU A 339 -7.83 0.57 11.89
N LEU A 340 -8.15 0.96 10.66
CA LEU A 340 -9.52 1.30 10.28
C LEU A 340 -10.45 0.08 10.33
N ASN A 341 -10.05 -1.03 9.71
CA ASN A 341 -10.88 -2.23 9.69
C ASN A 341 -10.95 -2.87 11.08
N GLY A 342 -9.84 -2.85 11.82
CA GLY A 342 -9.78 -3.31 13.20
C GLY A 342 -10.71 -2.51 14.11
N GLN A 343 -10.74 -1.18 13.99
CA GLN A 343 -11.67 -0.33 14.74
C GLN A 343 -13.12 -0.66 14.40
N SER A 344 -13.47 -0.70 13.11
CA SER A 344 -14.83 -0.99 12.65
C SER A 344 -15.30 -2.38 13.11
N MET A 345 -14.45 -3.39 12.97
CA MET A 345 -14.74 -4.75 13.42
C MET A 345 -14.82 -4.85 14.94
N ALA A 346 -13.97 -4.15 15.69
CA ALA A 346 -14.04 -4.14 17.15
C ALA A 346 -15.38 -3.55 17.63
N LEU A 347 -15.81 -2.42 17.06
CA LEU A 347 -17.11 -1.80 17.37
C LEU A 347 -18.26 -2.77 17.05
N LEU A 348 -18.22 -3.43 15.90
CA LEU A 348 -19.22 -4.42 15.51
C LEU A 348 -19.23 -5.61 16.49
N MET A 349 -18.07 -6.18 16.84
CA MET A 349 -18.01 -7.31 17.79
C MET A 349 -18.57 -6.92 19.16
N ILE A 350 -18.29 -5.70 19.62
CA ILE A 350 -18.83 -5.19 20.87
C ILE A 350 -20.35 -5.03 20.79
N GLN A 351 -20.86 -4.46 19.70
CA GLN A 351 -22.30 -4.34 19.48
C GLN A 351 -22.99 -5.71 19.52
N VAL A 352 -22.42 -6.70 18.81
CA VAL A 352 -22.99 -8.05 18.69
C VAL A 352 -22.92 -8.85 19.99
N PHE A 353 -21.77 -8.88 20.66
CA PHE A 353 -21.51 -9.80 21.77
C PHE A 353 -21.62 -9.18 23.17
N VAL A 354 -21.51 -7.86 23.30
CA VAL A 354 -21.51 -7.17 24.59
C VAL A 354 -22.80 -6.37 24.80
N VAL A 355 -23.23 -5.64 23.78
CA VAL A 355 -24.46 -4.83 23.87
C VAL A 355 -25.69 -5.69 23.59
N GLY A 356 -25.65 -6.54 22.57
CA GLY A 356 -26.79 -7.38 22.20
C GLY A 356 -28.00 -6.57 21.69
N ASP A 357 -29.21 -7.10 21.90
CA ASP A 357 -30.46 -6.52 21.35
C ASP A 357 -30.88 -5.22 22.06
N ASP A 358 -30.25 -4.87 23.19
CA ASP A 358 -30.47 -3.61 23.90
C ASP A 358 -30.01 -2.38 23.08
N ALA A 359 -29.29 -2.57 21.97
CA ALA A 359 -28.94 -1.51 21.03
C ALA A 359 -30.15 -0.89 20.32
N ALA A 360 -31.29 -1.59 20.25
CA ALA A 360 -32.53 -1.04 19.68
C ALA A 360 -33.12 0.12 20.51
N LEU A 361 -32.65 0.33 21.74
CA LEU A 361 -33.06 1.45 22.60
C LEU A 361 -32.19 2.71 22.46
N ILE A 362 -31.05 2.63 21.77
CA ILE A 362 -30.12 3.77 21.59
C ILE A 362 -30.15 4.30 20.14
N ALA A 363 -30.84 3.59 19.23
CA ALA A 363 -30.95 3.93 17.82
C ALA A 363 -32.25 4.68 17.44
N ASN A 364 -33.02 5.18 18.41
CA ASN A 364 -34.15 6.08 18.19
C ASN A 364 -33.88 7.47 18.76
#